data_AF-A0A7C3MYQ1-F1
#
_entry.id   AF-A0A7C3MYQ1-F1
#
_cell.length_a   1.000
_cell.length_b   1.000
_cell.length_c   1.000
_cell.angle_alpha   90.00
_cell.angle_beta   90.00
_cell.angle_gamma   90.00
#
_symmetry.space_group_name_H-M   'P 1'
#
loop_
_entity.id
_entity.type
_entity.pdbx_description
1 polymer ?
#
loop_
_entity_poly.entity_id
_entity_poly.type
_entity_poly.pdbx_seq_one_letter_code
_entity_poly.pdbx_strand_id
1 'polypeptide(L)'
;MNLIFSPMGENRDRFVAGCFILGSGLLLLINLGLRTLENHDYLRHAEVAREMIRSGDWVVLRLNGEIYLDKLPLFFWLIGLPASAYGAVTPFLARLPSALSAWIGVIVLFFWAKRVYQSPWIGVLSGAILLSSYQFFLYARAARPDMVLTMLIILSLYFFDRGCEDEKEPRRRALFYGLSFLFMGLLFLTKGPLAVLMPFAVMTAFLVKERKLDLLASRPFLLGYGVMAGTILPWVFLFLLRIGFEEALLLVQE
;
A
#
# COMPACT_ATOMS: atom_id res chain seq x y z
N MET A 1 21.69 -4.45 -31.46
CA MET A 1 21.49 -3.85 -30.13
C MET A 1 21.05 -4.92 -29.10
N ASN A 2 21.75 -6.06 -29.02
CA ASN A 2 21.38 -7.23 -28.19
C ASN A 2 22.56 -7.75 -27.31
N LEU A 3 23.61 -6.95 -27.11
CA LEU A 3 24.83 -7.39 -26.41
C LEU A 3 24.96 -6.87 -24.96
N ILE A 4 24.00 -6.10 -24.45
CA ILE A 4 24.12 -5.44 -23.13
C ILE A 4 23.47 -6.26 -21.99
N PHE A 5 22.67 -7.28 -22.30
CA PHE A 5 21.90 -8.03 -21.29
C PHE A 5 22.14 -9.53 -21.40
N SER A 6 23.39 -9.97 -21.23
CA SER A 6 23.65 -11.39 -21.01
C SER A 6 23.14 -11.82 -19.64
N PRO A 7 22.45 -12.97 -19.52
CA PRO A 7 22.00 -13.49 -18.24
C PRO A 7 23.22 -13.69 -17.34
N MET A 8 23.20 -13.02 -16.19
CA MET A 8 24.26 -13.11 -15.20
C MET A 8 24.13 -14.41 -14.39
N GLY A 9 25.23 -14.92 -13.84
CA GLY A 9 25.19 -16.10 -12.97
C GLY A 9 24.32 -15.87 -11.73
N GLU A 10 23.57 -16.88 -11.31
CA GLU A 10 22.52 -16.79 -10.27
C GLU A 10 23.01 -16.17 -8.94
N ASN A 11 24.26 -16.44 -8.53
CA ASN A 11 24.85 -15.83 -7.34
C ASN A 11 25.04 -14.31 -7.46
N ARG A 12 25.41 -13.81 -8.65
CA ARG A 12 25.60 -12.38 -8.89
C ARG A 12 24.26 -11.63 -8.86
N ASP A 13 23.21 -12.24 -9.40
CA ASP A 13 21.85 -11.71 -9.36
C ASP A 13 21.33 -11.51 -7.95
N ARG A 14 21.51 -12.52 -7.10
CA ARG A 14 21.12 -12.47 -5.68
C ARG A 14 21.90 -11.40 -4.93
N PHE A 15 23.20 -11.28 -5.21
CA PHE A 15 24.04 -10.25 -4.62
C PHE A 15 23.58 -8.83 -5.01
N VAL A 16 23.36 -8.57 -6.30
CA VAL A 16 22.87 -7.27 -6.79
C VAL A 16 21.52 -6.91 -6.16
N ALA A 17 20.59 -7.86 -6.11
CA ALA A 17 19.29 -7.66 -5.45
C ALA A 17 19.48 -7.34 -3.96
N GLY A 18 20.30 -8.10 -3.24
CA GLY A 18 20.58 -7.88 -1.82
C GLY A 18 21.16 -6.49 -1.55
N CYS A 19 22.18 -6.09 -2.30
CA CYS A 19 22.79 -4.75 -2.19
C CYS A 19 21.78 -3.63 -2.45
N PHE A 20 20.93 -3.78 -3.49
CA PHE A 20 19.93 -2.77 -3.82
C PHE A 20 18.84 -2.66 -2.75
N ILE A 21 18.34 -3.78 -2.25
CA ILE A 21 17.31 -3.82 -1.19
C ILE A 21 17.86 -3.19 0.10
N LEU A 22 19.07 -3.56 0.52
CA LEU A 22 19.70 -2.99 1.71
C LEU A 22 20.00 -1.50 1.54
N GLY A 23 20.55 -1.10 0.39
CA GLY A 23 20.87 0.30 0.09
C GLY A 23 19.63 1.19 0.07
N SER A 24 18.56 0.76 -0.61
CA SER A 24 17.28 1.48 -0.65
C SER A 24 16.63 1.59 0.73
N GLY A 25 16.67 0.53 1.53
CA GLY A 25 16.15 0.53 2.90
C GLY A 25 16.90 1.50 3.79
N LEU A 26 18.23 1.47 3.74
CA LEU A 26 19.08 2.40 4.47
C LEU A 26 18.76 3.86 4.10
N LEU A 27 18.65 4.18 2.81
CA LEU A 27 18.33 5.52 2.33
C LEU A 27 16.99 6.05 2.85
N LEU A 28 15.97 5.19 2.93
CA LEU A 28 14.62 5.59 3.35
C LEU A 28 14.45 5.62 4.88
N LEU A 29 15.12 4.71 5.60
CA LEU A 29 14.91 4.53 7.04
C LEU A 29 15.92 5.27 7.93
N ILE A 30 17.09 5.64 7.41
CA ILE A 30 18.13 6.32 8.20
C ILE A 30 17.60 7.66 8.75
N ASN A 31 17.87 7.95 10.02
CA ASN A 31 17.55 9.23 10.67
C ASN A 31 16.07 9.65 10.63
N LEU A 32 15.14 8.69 10.51
CA LEU A 32 13.70 8.97 10.37
C LEU A 32 13.10 9.66 11.62
N GLY A 33 13.67 9.40 12.81
CA GLY A 33 13.24 9.96 14.09
C GLY A 33 13.96 11.23 14.55
N LEU A 34 15.03 11.65 13.90
CA LEU A 34 15.88 12.76 14.40
C LEU A 34 15.22 14.14 14.30
N ARG A 35 14.18 14.28 13.47
CA ARG A 35 13.47 15.54 13.26
C ARG A 35 12.10 15.50 13.95
N THR A 36 11.69 16.61 14.55
CA THR A 36 10.32 16.83 15.01
C THR A 36 9.34 16.75 13.83
N LEU A 37 8.06 16.53 14.11
CA LEU A 37 7.02 16.56 13.08
C LEU A 37 6.79 18.02 12.67
N GLU A 38 7.26 18.35 11.47
CA GLU A 38 7.39 19.72 10.98
C GLU A 38 6.13 20.27 10.29
N ASN A 39 5.20 19.38 9.94
CA ASN A 39 3.99 19.72 9.19
C ASN A 39 2.75 19.44 10.06
N HIS A 40 1.76 20.32 9.98
CA HIS A 40 0.49 20.19 10.70
C HIS A 40 -0.23 18.86 10.42
N ASP A 41 -0.21 18.37 9.18
CA ASP A 41 -0.84 17.08 8.83
C ASP A 41 -0.13 15.92 9.53
N TYR A 42 1.19 15.99 9.65
CA TYR A 42 1.98 14.92 10.29
C TYR A 42 1.69 14.88 11.79
N LEU A 43 1.57 16.05 12.42
CA LEU A 43 1.17 16.20 13.81
C LEU A 43 -0.24 15.66 14.03
N ARG A 44 -1.21 16.02 13.17
CA ARG A 44 -2.58 15.49 13.22
C ARG A 44 -2.59 13.96 13.12
N HIS A 45 -1.81 13.38 12.22
CA HIS A 45 -1.76 11.93 12.07
C HIS A 45 -1.19 11.22 13.30
N ALA A 46 -0.14 11.78 13.90
CA ALA A 46 0.42 11.27 15.14
C ALA A 46 -0.56 11.41 16.31
N GLU A 47 -1.29 12.53 16.38
CA GLU A 47 -2.27 12.80 17.43
C GLU A 47 -3.48 11.88 17.36
N VAL A 48 -4.05 11.67 16.16
CA VAL A 48 -5.14 10.70 15.95
C VAL A 48 -4.70 9.30 16.40
N ALA A 49 -3.48 8.88 16.02
CA ALA A 49 -2.95 7.58 16.45
C ALA A 49 -2.78 7.52 17.99
N ARG A 50 -2.37 8.62 18.62
CA ARG A 50 -2.22 8.72 20.08
C ARG A 50 -3.57 8.62 20.80
N GLU A 51 -4.59 9.32 20.33
CA GLU A 51 -5.96 9.24 20.86
C GLU A 51 -6.57 7.85 20.65
N MET A 52 -6.36 7.25 19.49
CA MET A 52 -6.79 5.88 19.18
C MET A 52 -6.22 4.87 20.19
N ILE A 53 -4.91 4.95 20.49
CA ILE A 53 -4.27 4.08 21.50
C ILE A 53 -4.82 4.37 22.90
N ARG A 54 -4.91 5.65 23.28
CA ARG A 54 -5.30 6.06 24.64
C ARG A 54 -6.76 5.71 24.96
N SER A 55 -7.66 5.88 24.00
CA SER A 55 -9.08 5.56 24.15
C SER A 55 -9.37 4.06 24.03
N GLY A 56 -8.50 3.31 23.35
CA GLY A 56 -8.76 1.93 22.97
C GLY A 56 -9.80 1.79 21.85
N ASP A 57 -10.27 2.89 21.26
CA ASP A 57 -11.16 2.87 20.11
C ASP A 57 -10.34 2.85 18.81
N TRP A 58 -10.16 1.66 18.24
CA TRP A 58 -9.47 1.45 16.97
C TRP A 58 -10.39 1.57 15.75
N VAL A 59 -11.68 1.82 15.96
CA VAL A 59 -12.69 1.84 14.89
C VAL A 59 -13.06 3.27 14.54
N VAL A 60 -13.43 4.08 15.54
CA VAL A 60 -13.81 5.49 15.39
C VAL A 60 -12.62 6.37 15.74
N LEU A 61 -12.02 6.96 14.72
CA LEU A 61 -10.89 7.87 14.88
C LEU A 61 -11.35 9.19 15.47
N ARG A 62 -10.50 9.78 16.32
CA ARG A 62 -10.73 11.10 16.91
C ARG A 62 -9.52 12.00 16.78
N LEU A 63 -9.77 13.29 16.65
CA LEU A 63 -8.75 14.35 16.67
C LEU A 63 -9.23 15.45 17.60
N ASN A 64 -8.51 15.67 18.70
CA ASN A 64 -8.88 16.56 19.78
C ASN A 64 -10.26 16.22 20.39
N GLY A 65 -10.59 14.92 20.49
CA GLY A 65 -11.85 14.43 21.03
C GLY A 65 -13.01 14.35 20.03
N GLU A 66 -12.94 15.10 18.93
CA GLU A 66 -13.96 15.10 17.87
C GLU A 66 -13.77 13.95 16.88
N ILE A 67 -14.85 13.46 16.28
CA ILE A 67 -14.80 12.38 15.30
C ILE A 67 -14.03 12.85 14.05
N TYR A 68 -13.02 12.07 13.64
CA TYR A 68 -12.15 12.40 12.53
C TYR A 68 -12.44 11.51 11.32
N LEU A 69 -13.13 12.06 10.31
CA LEU A 69 -13.59 11.32 9.12
C LEU A 69 -12.86 11.63 7.81
N ASP A 70 -11.94 12.60 7.83
CA ASP A 70 -11.16 12.96 6.64
C ASP A 70 -10.32 11.80 6.08
N LYS A 71 -9.99 10.81 6.92
CA LYS A 71 -9.10 9.69 6.61
C LYS A 71 -9.62 8.40 7.24
N LEU A 72 -9.31 7.30 6.56
CA LEU A 72 -9.70 5.96 6.97
C LEU A 72 -8.59 5.29 7.80
N PRO A 73 -8.90 4.20 8.52
CA PRO A 73 -8.14 3.83 9.71
C PRO A 73 -6.79 3.17 9.42
N LEU A 74 -6.54 2.68 8.20
CA LEU A 74 -5.38 1.82 7.95
C LEU A 74 -4.05 2.50 8.28
N PHE A 75 -3.88 3.78 7.95
CA PHE A 75 -2.63 4.49 8.25
C PHE A 75 -2.41 4.63 9.75
N PHE A 76 -3.48 4.92 10.51
CA PHE A 76 -3.42 5.08 11.95
C PHE A 76 -3.18 3.75 12.66
N TRP A 77 -3.73 2.64 12.15
CA TRP A 77 -3.39 1.31 12.62
C TRP A 77 -1.91 0.99 12.44
N LEU A 78 -1.33 1.34 11.28
CA LEU A 78 0.08 1.12 11.01
C LEU A 78 1.02 1.95 11.90
N ILE A 79 0.60 3.15 12.33
CA ILE A 79 1.31 3.92 13.37
C ILE A 79 1.07 3.30 14.75
N GLY A 80 -0.19 2.96 15.03
CA GLY A 80 -0.68 2.61 16.36
C GLY A 80 -0.16 1.29 16.88
N LEU A 81 -0.11 0.24 16.04
CA LEU A 81 0.35 -1.09 16.44
C LEU A 81 1.77 -1.12 17.03
N PRO A 82 2.80 -0.53 16.37
CA PRO A 82 4.12 -0.45 16.99
C PRO A 82 4.18 0.56 18.14
N ALA A 83 3.40 1.64 18.08
CA ALA A 83 3.35 2.64 19.15
C ALA A 83 2.69 2.12 20.44
N SER A 84 1.72 1.22 20.37
CA SER A 84 1.13 0.57 21.55
C SER A 84 2.12 -0.35 22.25
N ALA A 85 2.98 -1.06 21.49
CA ALA A 85 4.05 -1.87 22.05
C ALA A 85 5.18 -1.01 22.65
N TYR A 86 5.47 0.14 22.04
CA TYR A 86 6.49 1.08 22.53
C TYR A 86 6.00 1.95 23.71
N GLY A 87 4.69 2.18 23.82
CA GLY A 87 4.07 3.01 24.85
C GLY A 87 3.95 4.51 24.50
N ALA A 88 4.39 4.93 23.31
CA ALA A 88 4.28 6.31 22.85
C ALA A 88 4.29 6.42 21.32
N VAL A 89 3.66 7.47 20.79
CA VAL A 89 3.78 7.84 19.37
C VAL A 89 4.97 8.78 19.22
N THR A 90 6.06 8.30 18.63
CA THR A 90 7.27 9.10 18.36
C THR A 90 7.30 9.57 16.90
N PRO A 91 8.10 10.61 16.56
CA PRO A 91 8.29 11.02 15.16
C PRO A 91 8.80 9.90 14.25
N PHE A 92 9.59 8.97 14.81
CA PHE A 92 10.01 7.75 14.10
C PHE A 92 8.81 6.88 13.74
N LEU A 93 7.99 6.52 14.72
CA LEU A 93 6.85 5.62 14.53
C LEU A 93 5.75 6.24 13.66
N ALA A 94 5.57 7.56 13.70
CA ALA A 94 4.64 8.25 12.82
C ALA A 94 5.06 8.20 11.34
N ARG A 95 6.37 8.22 11.06
CA ARG A 95 6.92 8.17 9.69
C ARG A 95 7.18 6.75 9.19
N LEU A 96 7.31 5.79 10.10
CA LEU A 96 7.67 4.41 9.80
C LEU A 96 6.75 3.77 8.74
N PRO A 97 5.40 3.90 8.80
CA PRO A 97 4.54 3.32 7.78
C PRO A 97 4.81 3.85 6.38
N SER A 98 5.10 5.14 6.23
CA SER A 98 5.38 5.76 4.94
C SER A 98 6.72 5.31 4.38
N ALA A 99 7.77 5.28 5.20
CA ALA A 99 9.10 4.85 4.79
C ALA A 99 9.13 3.37 4.42
N LEU A 100 8.47 2.54 5.23
CA LEU A 100 8.38 1.11 4.98
C LEU A 100 7.55 0.81 3.72
N SER A 101 6.44 1.52 3.51
CA SER A 101 5.60 1.34 2.32
C SER A 101 6.34 1.75 1.05
N ALA A 102 7.07 2.87 1.08
CA ALA A 102 7.90 3.28 -0.04
C ALA A 102 9.00 2.24 -0.35
N TRP A 103 9.65 1.71 0.69
CA TRP A 103 10.67 0.67 0.52
C TRP A 103 10.09 -0.61 -0.07
N ILE A 104 8.96 -1.11 0.45
CA ILE A 104 8.26 -2.27 -0.11
C ILE A 104 7.85 -2.01 -1.56
N GLY A 105 7.32 -0.83 -1.88
CA GLY A 105 6.96 -0.46 -3.25
C GLY A 105 8.14 -0.52 -4.21
N VAL A 106 9.31 -0.04 -3.79
CA VAL A 106 10.56 -0.12 -4.57
C VAL A 106 11.02 -1.57 -4.74
N ILE A 107 10.93 -2.40 -3.70
CA ILE A 107 11.27 -3.83 -3.77
C ILE A 107 10.35 -4.56 -4.77
N VAL A 108 9.05 -4.32 -4.69
CA VAL A 108 8.07 -4.94 -5.61
C VAL A 108 8.32 -4.49 -7.03
N LEU A 109 8.56 -3.19 -7.27
CA LEU A 109 8.89 -2.68 -8.60
C LEU A 109 10.20 -3.27 -9.14
N PHE A 110 11.23 -3.41 -8.30
CA PHE A 110 12.48 -4.07 -8.66
C PHE A 110 12.24 -5.49 -9.15
N PHE A 111 11.52 -6.31 -8.36
CA PHE A 111 11.26 -7.70 -8.73
C PHE A 111 10.33 -7.82 -9.93
N TRP A 112 9.34 -6.93 -10.05
CA TRP A 112 8.44 -6.89 -11.19
C TRP A 112 9.18 -6.58 -12.48
N ALA A 113 10.00 -5.53 -12.51
CA ALA A 113 10.81 -5.18 -13.68
C ALA A 113 11.87 -6.24 -13.99
N LYS A 114 12.54 -6.80 -12.96
CA LYS A 114 13.48 -7.92 -13.14
C LYS A 114 12.79 -9.10 -13.83
N ARG A 115 11.56 -9.42 -13.42
CA ARG A 115 10.78 -10.55 -13.95
C ARG A 115 10.37 -10.30 -15.42
N VAL A 116 9.83 -9.12 -15.72
CA VAL A 116 9.34 -8.76 -17.06
C VAL A 116 10.47 -8.73 -18.09
N TYR A 117 11.60 -8.13 -17.72
CA TYR A 117 12.73 -7.95 -18.65
C TYR A 117 13.86 -8.98 -18.46
N GLN A 118 13.68 -9.95 -17.56
CA GLN A 118 14.66 -10.99 -17.24
C GLN A 118 16.07 -10.44 -16.91
N SER A 119 16.14 -9.26 -16.29
CA SER A 119 17.40 -8.56 -16.02
C SER A 119 17.38 -7.90 -14.65
N PRO A 120 18.31 -8.24 -13.73
CA PRO A 120 18.39 -7.60 -12.42
C PRO A 120 18.72 -6.12 -12.52
N TRP A 121 19.48 -5.71 -13.54
CA TRP A 121 19.85 -4.31 -13.76
C TRP A 121 18.66 -3.44 -14.12
N ILE A 122 17.73 -3.97 -14.92
CA ILE A 122 16.48 -3.26 -15.23
C ILE A 122 15.62 -3.13 -13.96
N GLY A 123 15.65 -4.15 -13.09
CA GLY A 123 15.09 -4.06 -11.74
C GLY A 123 15.70 -2.91 -10.93
N VAL A 124 17.05 -2.86 -10.84
CA VAL A 124 17.78 -1.81 -10.11
C VAL A 124 17.45 -0.44 -10.68
N LEU A 125 17.50 -0.26 -12.00
CA LEU A 125 17.21 1.00 -12.66
C LEU A 125 15.78 1.47 -12.40
N SER A 126 14.79 0.57 -12.50
CA SER A 126 13.39 0.90 -12.25
C SER A 126 13.18 1.39 -10.81
N GLY A 127 13.73 0.66 -9.84
CA GLY A 127 13.66 1.06 -8.43
C GLY A 127 14.45 2.34 -8.13
N ALA A 128 15.62 2.53 -8.76
CA ALA A 128 16.46 3.71 -8.58
C ALA A 128 15.80 4.97 -9.16
N ILE A 129 15.13 4.88 -10.31
CA ILE A 129 14.36 5.99 -10.90
C ILE A 129 13.19 6.39 -9.98
N LEU A 130 12.48 5.40 -9.41
CA LEU A 130 11.42 5.70 -8.45
C LEU A 130 11.97 6.36 -7.18
N LEU A 131 13.07 5.84 -6.64
CA LEU A 131 13.73 6.40 -5.45
C LEU A 131 14.29 7.80 -5.68
N SER A 132 14.80 8.10 -6.88
CA SER A 132 15.34 9.42 -7.20
C SER A 132 14.25 10.44 -7.57
N SER A 133 13.01 9.99 -7.72
CA SER A 133 11.87 10.89 -7.93
C SER A 133 11.64 11.74 -6.67
N TYR A 134 11.83 13.05 -6.82
CA TYR A 134 11.83 14.01 -5.71
C TYR A 134 10.64 13.86 -4.75
N GLN A 135 9.42 13.78 -5.29
CA GLN A 135 8.21 13.68 -4.49
C GLN A 135 8.10 12.34 -3.76
N PHE A 136 8.51 11.24 -4.40
CA PHE A 136 8.51 9.91 -3.79
C PHE A 136 9.46 9.87 -2.59
N PHE A 137 10.70 10.35 -2.77
CA PHE A 137 11.70 10.36 -1.70
C PHE A 137 11.27 11.22 -0.50
N LEU A 138 10.74 12.41 -0.75
CA LEU A 138 10.27 13.29 0.32
C LEU A 138 9.08 12.67 1.07
N TYR A 139 8.09 12.14 0.36
CA TYR A 139 6.90 11.58 0.98
C TYR A 139 7.19 10.25 1.70
N ALA A 140 8.15 9.47 1.22
CA ALA A 140 8.64 8.27 1.91
C ALA A 140 9.14 8.61 3.32
N ARG A 141 9.76 9.78 3.50
CA ARG A 141 10.34 10.23 4.77
C ARG A 141 9.43 11.18 5.55
N ALA A 142 8.18 11.32 5.11
CA ALA A 142 7.13 12.10 5.76
C ALA A 142 6.10 11.16 6.41
N ALA A 143 5.39 11.61 7.45
CA ALA A 143 4.31 10.82 8.04
C ALA A 143 3.04 11.01 7.20
N ARG A 144 2.95 10.33 6.06
CA ARG A 144 1.86 10.48 5.09
C ARG A 144 1.24 9.16 4.63
N PRO A 145 -0.10 9.06 4.54
CA PRO A 145 -0.77 7.87 4.03
C PRO A 145 -0.53 7.63 2.53
N ASP A 146 -0.10 8.66 1.77
CA ASP A 146 0.10 8.58 0.31
C ASP A 146 1.11 7.50 -0.11
N MET A 147 2.11 7.20 0.72
CA MET A 147 3.08 6.13 0.44
C MET A 147 2.51 4.74 0.67
N VAL A 148 1.63 4.57 1.66
CA VAL A 148 0.88 3.33 1.86
C VAL A 148 -0.03 3.09 0.66
N LEU A 149 -0.75 4.12 0.21
CA LEU A 149 -1.58 4.06 -0.99
C LEU A 149 -0.77 3.65 -2.23
N THR A 150 0.38 4.30 -2.46
CA THR A 150 1.27 3.96 -3.59
C THR A 150 1.72 2.50 -3.53
N MET A 151 2.17 2.01 -2.37
CA MET A 151 2.59 0.62 -2.19
C MET A 151 1.45 -0.35 -2.50
N LEU A 152 0.25 -0.09 -1.97
CA LEU A 152 -0.91 -0.95 -2.17
C LEU A 152 -1.37 -0.99 -3.64
N ILE A 153 -1.29 0.14 -4.37
CA ILE A 153 -1.55 0.17 -5.82
C ILE A 153 -0.53 -0.70 -6.57
N ILE A 154 0.76 -0.54 -6.28
CA ILE A 154 1.82 -1.33 -6.92
C ILE A 154 1.63 -2.83 -6.66
N LEU A 155 1.36 -3.23 -5.41
CA LEU A 155 1.08 -4.62 -5.04
C LEU A 155 -0.16 -5.16 -5.75
N SER A 156 -1.25 -4.39 -5.76
CA SER A 156 -2.50 -4.77 -6.43
C SER A 156 -2.27 -5.05 -7.91
N LEU A 157 -1.58 -4.16 -8.63
CA LEU A 157 -1.29 -4.32 -10.05
C LEU A 157 -0.28 -5.45 -10.31
N TYR A 158 0.75 -5.59 -9.47
CA TYR A 158 1.73 -6.68 -9.56
C TYR A 158 1.05 -8.06 -9.45
N PHE A 159 0.17 -8.23 -8.48
CA PHE A 159 -0.53 -9.52 -8.32
C PHE A 159 -1.58 -9.76 -9.41
N PHE A 160 -2.23 -8.71 -9.93
CA PHE A 160 -3.10 -8.84 -11.08
C PHE A 160 -2.34 -9.31 -12.34
N ASP A 161 -1.19 -8.71 -12.61
CA ASP A 161 -0.29 -9.11 -13.71
C ASP A 161 0.16 -10.57 -13.57
N ARG A 162 0.59 -10.98 -12.36
CA ARG A 162 0.92 -12.39 -12.06
C ARG A 162 -0.27 -13.34 -12.29
N GLY A 163 -1.48 -12.93 -11.93
CA GLY A 163 -2.69 -13.72 -12.16
C GLY A 163 -3.05 -13.86 -13.65
N CYS A 164 -2.68 -12.89 -14.48
CA CYS A 164 -2.90 -12.96 -15.93
C CYS A 164 -1.94 -13.93 -16.63
N GLU A 165 -0.74 -14.15 -16.09
CA GLU A 165 0.25 -15.07 -16.66
C GLU A 165 -0.06 -16.55 -16.34
N ASP A 166 -0.57 -16.82 -15.15
CA ASP A 166 -0.76 -18.19 -14.64
C ASP A 166 -2.09 -18.81 -15.11
N GLU A 167 -2.38 -18.77 -16.42
CA GLU A 167 -3.63 -19.32 -17.01
C GLU A 167 -3.77 -20.84 -16.82
N LYS A 168 -2.65 -21.56 -16.71
CA LYS A 168 -2.61 -23.03 -16.62
C LYS A 168 -2.90 -23.57 -15.22
N GLU A 169 -2.78 -22.74 -14.18
CA GLU A 169 -2.95 -23.16 -12.78
C GLU A 169 -4.09 -22.37 -12.10
N PRO A 170 -5.33 -22.87 -12.13
CA PRO A 170 -6.51 -22.11 -11.68
C PRO A 170 -6.46 -21.72 -10.19
N ARG A 171 -5.87 -22.56 -9.34
CA ARG A 171 -5.72 -22.27 -7.90
C ARG A 171 -4.76 -21.11 -7.65
N ARG A 172 -3.61 -21.12 -8.32
CA ARG A 172 -2.58 -20.09 -8.17
C ARG A 172 -3.04 -18.76 -8.76
N ARG A 173 -3.77 -18.81 -9.87
CA ARG A 173 -4.47 -17.67 -10.45
C ARG A 173 -5.48 -17.05 -9.50
N ALA A 174 -6.34 -17.85 -8.89
CA ALA A 174 -7.30 -17.37 -7.90
C ALA A 174 -6.62 -16.75 -6.67
N LEU A 175 -5.50 -17.31 -6.21
CA LEU A 175 -4.69 -16.73 -5.14
C LEU A 175 -4.16 -15.35 -5.51
N PHE A 176 -3.59 -15.18 -6.71
CA PHE A 176 -3.03 -13.90 -7.14
C PHE A 176 -4.10 -12.82 -7.34
N TYR A 177 -5.25 -13.15 -7.94
CA TYR A 177 -6.36 -12.20 -7.96
C TYR A 177 -6.88 -11.91 -6.56
N GLY A 178 -7.04 -12.92 -5.70
CA GLY A 178 -7.43 -12.73 -4.30
C GLY A 178 -6.50 -11.75 -3.56
N LEU A 179 -5.19 -11.88 -3.72
CA LEU A 179 -4.20 -10.93 -3.18
C LEU A 179 -4.33 -9.55 -3.80
N SER A 180 -4.51 -9.44 -5.12
CA SER A 180 -4.71 -8.17 -5.80
C SER A 180 -5.91 -7.39 -5.23
N PHE A 181 -7.04 -8.09 -5.05
CA PHE A 181 -8.27 -7.53 -4.49
C PHE A 181 -8.18 -7.29 -2.97
N LEU A 182 -7.40 -8.08 -2.22
CA LEU A 182 -7.07 -7.80 -0.82
C LEU A 182 -6.39 -6.43 -0.69
N PHE A 183 -5.38 -6.15 -1.51
CA PHE A 183 -4.73 -4.84 -1.49
C PHE A 183 -5.66 -3.70 -1.94
N MET A 184 -6.62 -3.97 -2.83
CA MET A 184 -7.69 -3.02 -3.15
C MET A 184 -8.63 -2.77 -1.96
N GLY A 185 -8.95 -3.80 -1.18
CA GLY A 185 -9.69 -3.64 0.07
C GLY A 185 -8.94 -2.77 1.08
N LEU A 186 -7.63 -2.99 1.21
CA LEU A 186 -6.77 -2.15 2.04
C LEU A 186 -6.66 -0.71 1.48
N LEU A 187 -6.66 -0.52 0.16
CA LEU A 187 -6.69 0.82 -0.45
C LEU A 187 -7.93 1.59 -0.04
N PHE A 188 -9.09 0.92 -0.05
CA PHE A 188 -10.31 1.52 0.46
C PHE A 188 -10.10 2.03 1.89
N LEU A 189 -9.51 1.23 2.78
CA LEU A 189 -9.25 1.64 4.17
C LEU A 189 -8.17 2.73 4.34
N THR A 190 -7.57 3.25 3.27
CA THR A 190 -6.67 4.42 3.32
C THR A 190 -7.36 5.73 2.92
N LYS A 191 -8.02 5.75 1.74
CA LYS A 191 -8.60 6.96 1.13
C LYS A 191 -9.98 6.72 0.50
N GLY A 192 -10.59 5.57 0.73
CA GLY A 192 -11.97 5.29 0.38
C GLY A 192 -12.14 4.79 -1.06
N PRO A 193 -13.35 4.90 -1.62
CA PRO A 193 -13.67 4.28 -2.91
C PRO A 193 -12.83 4.83 -4.06
N LEU A 194 -12.49 6.13 -4.05
CA LEU A 194 -11.67 6.74 -5.10
C LEU A 194 -10.27 6.09 -5.22
N ALA A 195 -9.71 5.61 -4.10
CA ALA A 195 -8.42 4.92 -4.11
C ALA A 195 -8.48 3.57 -4.85
N VAL A 196 -9.62 2.88 -4.77
CA VAL A 196 -9.86 1.58 -5.42
C VAL A 196 -10.04 1.74 -6.93
N LEU A 197 -10.64 2.86 -7.36
CA LEU A 197 -10.86 3.14 -8.78
C LEU A 197 -9.56 3.23 -9.57
N MET A 198 -8.46 3.70 -8.97
CA MET A 198 -7.17 3.88 -9.64
C MET A 198 -6.61 2.56 -10.21
N PRO A 199 -6.32 1.52 -9.41
CA PRO A 199 -5.86 0.24 -9.95
C PRO A 199 -6.95 -0.45 -10.78
N PHE A 200 -8.23 -0.33 -10.39
CA PHE A 200 -9.32 -0.96 -11.14
C PHE A 200 -9.46 -0.42 -12.56
N ALA A 201 -9.30 0.89 -12.75
CA ALA A 201 -9.31 1.53 -14.07
C ALA A 201 -8.15 1.03 -14.94
N VAL A 202 -6.94 0.91 -14.37
CA VAL A 202 -5.77 0.38 -15.07
C VAL A 202 -5.98 -1.09 -15.48
N MET A 203 -6.48 -1.94 -14.56
CA MET A 203 -6.80 -3.33 -14.85
C MET A 203 -7.86 -3.45 -15.95
N THR A 204 -8.92 -2.65 -15.87
CA THR A 204 -10.00 -2.68 -16.86
C THR A 204 -9.50 -2.22 -18.22
N ALA A 205 -8.74 -1.12 -18.29
CA ALA A 205 -8.13 -0.64 -19.53
C ALA A 205 -7.21 -1.70 -20.17
N PHE A 206 -6.42 -2.40 -19.35
CA PHE A 206 -5.62 -3.53 -19.80
C PHE A 206 -6.48 -4.67 -20.37
N LEU A 207 -7.55 -5.07 -19.68
CA LEU A 207 -8.45 -6.14 -20.16
C LEU A 207 -9.22 -5.76 -21.42
N VAL A 208 -9.61 -4.48 -21.58
CA VAL A 208 -10.18 -3.96 -22.83
C VAL A 208 -9.17 -4.12 -23.96
N LYS A 209 -7.91 -3.71 -23.74
CA LYS A 209 -6.84 -3.81 -24.73
C LYS A 209 -6.57 -5.26 -25.13
N GLU A 210 -6.50 -6.17 -24.17
CA GLU A 210 -6.28 -7.61 -24.38
C GLU A 210 -7.53 -8.35 -24.86
N ARG A 211 -8.69 -7.67 -24.95
CA ARG A 211 -10.00 -8.26 -25.30
C ARG A 211 -10.42 -9.42 -24.38
N LYS A 212 -10.04 -9.36 -23.11
CA LYS A 212 -10.32 -10.38 -22.08
C LYS A 212 -11.35 -9.89 -21.04
N LEU A 213 -12.37 -9.14 -21.47
CA LEU A 213 -13.37 -8.55 -20.56
C LEU A 213 -14.22 -9.59 -19.81
N ASP A 214 -14.42 -10.77 -20.38
CA ASP A 214 -15.12 -11.88 -19.74
C ASP A 214 -14.45 -12.30 -18.41
N LEU A 215 -13.17 -11.97 -18.24
CA LEU A 215 -12.45 -12.22 -17.01
C LEU A 215 -13.04 -11.47 -15.81
N LEU A 216 -13.62 -10.29 -16.00
CA LEU A 216 -14.23 -9.49 -14.93
C LEU A 216 -15.39 -10.23 -14.25
N ALA A 217 -16.08 -11.10 -14.98
CA ALA A 217 -17.18 -11.93 -14.47
C ALA A 217 -16.75 -13.38 -14.12
N SER A 218 -15.46 -13.69 -14.25
CA SER A 218 -14.94 -15.03 -14.00
C SER A 218 -14.97 -15.40 -12.51
N ARG A 219 -15.03 -16.70 -12.21
CA ARG A 219 -15.00 -17.20 -10.82
C ARG A 219 -13.81 -16.66 -10.00
N PRO A 220 -12.57 -16.60 -10.51
CA PRO A 220 -11.45 -16.01 -9.77
C PRO A 220 -11.64 -14.54 -9.42
N PHE A 221 -12.25 -13.74 -10.32
CA PHE A 221 -12.58 -12.34 -10.05
C PHE A 221 -13.71 -12.21 -9.02
N LEU A 222 -14.75 -13.04 -9.12
CA LEU A 222 -15.84 -13.10 -8.13
C LEU A 222 -15.31 -13.41 -6.72
N LEU A 223 -14.37 -14.36 -6.61
CA LEU A 223 -13.67 -14.62 -5.34
C LEU A 223 -12.86 -13.39 -4.89
N GLY A 224 -12.19 -12.71 -5.82
CA GLY A 224 -11.49 -11.45 -5.56
C GLY A 224 -12.39 -10.37 -4.97
N TYR A 225 -13.53 -10.08 -5.60
CA TYR A 225 -14.52 -9.14 -5.05
C TYR A 225 -14.99 -9.56 -3.65
N GLY A 226 -15.17 -10.86 -3.41
CA GLY A 226 -15.46 -11.40 -2.07
C GLY A 226 -14.37 -11.08 -1.04
N VAL A 227 -13.09 -11.24 -1.40
CA VAL A 227 -11.95 -10.88 -0.53
C VAL A 227 -11.89 -9.37 -0.27
N MET A 228 -12.12 -8.55 -1.30
CA MET A 228 -12.17 -7.10 -1.16
C MET A 228 -13.29 -6.67 -0.20
N ALA A 229 -14.49 -7.22 -0.38
CA ALA A 229 -15.63 -6.99 0.50
C ALA A 229 -15.34 -7.45 1.92
N GLY A 230 -14.76 -8.65 2.09
CA GLY A 230 -14.36 -9.18 3.40
C GLY A 230 -13.30 -8.35 4.12
N THR A 231 -12.53 -7.53 3.39
CA THR A 231 -11.55 -6.60 3.97
C THR A 231 -12.20 -5.29 4.40
N ILE A 232 -13.17 -4.79 3.62
CA ILE A 232 -13.80 -3.47 3.84
C ILE A 232 -14.94 -3.56 4.85
N LEU A 233 -15.85 -4.52 4.66
CA LEU A 233 -17.12 -4.62 5.38
C LEU A 233 -16.96 -4.73 6.90
N PRO A 234 -15.98 -5.47 7.46
CA PRO A 234 -15.85 -5.56 8.92
C PRO A 234 -15.65 -4.19 9.57
N TRP A 235 -14.80 -3.34 9.01
CA TRP A 235 -14.59 -2.00 9.56
C TRP A 235 -15.82 -1.13 9.36
N VAL A 236 -16.41 -1.11 8.15
CA VAL A 236 -17.63 -0.33 7.87
C VAL A 236 -18.76 -0.72 8.83
N PHE A 237 -18.96 -2.02 9.04
CA PHE A 237 -19.98 -2.54 9.95
C PHE A 237 -19.71 -2.11 11.40
N LEU A 238 -18.49 -2.29 11.90
CA LEU A 238 -18.13 -1.88 13.26
C LEU A 238 -18.25 -0.37 13.46
N PHE A 239 -17.90 0.42 12.44
CA PHE A 239 -18.01 1.87 12.46
C PHE A 239 -19.48 2.30 12.55
N LEU A 240 -20.35 1.73 11.71
CA LEU A 240 -21.78 2.00 11.74
C LEU A 240 -22.44 1.54 13.05
N LEU A 241 -21.99 0.45 13.65
CA LEU A 241 -22.49 0.01 14.97
C LEU A 241 -22.11 0.97 16.11
N ARG A 242 -20.98 1.66 16.01
CA ARG A 242 -20.51 2.57 17.07
C ARG A 242 -21.12 3.97 16.98
N ILE A 243 -21.29 4.49 15.78
CA ILE A 243 -21.82 5.85 15.55
C ILE A 243 -23.33 5.84 15.29
N GLY A 244 -23.87 4.77 14.70
CA GLY A 244 -25.23 4.77 14.18
C GLY A 244 -25.29 5.30 12.75
N PHE A 245 -26.27 4.80 11.99
CA PHE A 245 -26.36 5.06 10.55
C PHE A 245 -26.71 6.52 10.21
N GLU A 246 -27.63 7.13 10.96
CA GLU A 246 -28.06 8.52 10.71
C GLU A 246 -26.97 9.53 11.03
N GLU A 247 -26.27 9.36 12.15
CA GLU A 247 -25.13 10.21 12.52
C GLU A 247 -23.99 10.09 11.51
N ALA A 248 -23.71 8.87 11.02
CA ALA A 248 -22.70 8.67 9.97
C ALA A 248 -23.06 9.39 8.66
N LEU A 249 -24.34 9.50 8.31
CA LEU A 249 -24.79 10.23 7.11
C LEU A 249 -24.62 11.74 7.27
N LEU A 250 -24.95 12.29 8.44
CA LEU A 250 -24.79 13.71 8.73
C LEU A 250 -23.32 14.12 8.66
N LEU A 251 -22.43 13.29 9.20
CA LEU A 251 -20.99 13.54 9.20
C LEU A 251 -20.32 13.48 7.80
N VAL A 252 -20.97 12.89 6.80
CA VAL A 252 -20.46 12.83 5.41
C VAL A 252 -20.90 14.06 4.59
N GLN A 253 -21.88 14.82 5.07
CA GLN A 253 -22.44 15.98 4.38
C GLN A 253 -21.77 17.32 4.76
N GLU A 254 -20.98 17.33 5.83
CA GLU A 254 -20.14 18.47 6.26
C GLU A 254 -18.75 18.45 5.59
#